data_AF-A0A2D8BEC7-F1
#
_entry.id   AF-A0A2D8BEC7-F1
#
_cell.length_a   1.000
_cell.length_b   1.000
_cell.length_c   1.000
_cell.angle_alpha   90.00
_cell.angle_beta   90.00
_cell.angle_gamma   90.00
#
_symmetry.space_group_name_H-M   'P 1'
#
loop_
_entity.id
_entity.type
_entity.pdbx_description
1 polymer ?
#
loop_
_entity_poly.entity_id
_entity_poly.type
_entity_poly.pdbx_seq_one_letter_code
_entity_poly.pdbx_strand_id
1 'polypeptide(L)'
;MSRVHVAILGASGLVSQRMQQRLAMHPWFELVAVAGQSQGTNLADIEWHLDEPRPEVLDSSEIKILDINDGNLAEELKNRNVAAVFSALPSEPASRIEANL
;
A
#
# COMPACT_ATOMS: atom_id res chain seq x y z
N MET A 1 -3.46 -2.03 23.03
CA MET A 1 -2.41 -1.32 22.27
C MET A 1 -3.01 -0.91 20.94
N SER A 2 -2.78 0.32 20.47
CA SER A 2 -3.19 0.76 19.13
C SER A 2 -2.33 0.10 18.06
N ARG A 3 -2.91 -0.18 16.88
CA ARG A 3 -2.15 -0.71 15.74
C ARG A 3 -1.26 0.39 15.15
N VAL A 4 -0.16 -0.02 14.54
CA VAL A 4 0.78 0.86 13.85
C VAL A 4 0.32 1.02 12.41
N HIS A 5 0.12 2.26 11.97
CA HIS A 5 -0.25 2.57 10.60
C HIS A 5 0.93 2.29 9.66
N VAL A 6 0.63 1.57 8.58
CA VAL A 6 1.62 1.22 7.56
C VAL A 6 1.10 1.52 6.16
N ALA A 7 2.03 1.70 5.23
CA ALA A 7 1.73 1.86 3.82
C ALA A 7 2.47 0.83 2.96
N ILE A 8 1.97 0.60 1.75
CA ILE A 8 2.65 -0.24 0.75
C ILE A 8 2.96 0.59 -0.50
N LEU A 9 4.18 0.45 -1.03
CA LEU A 9 4.56 0.98 -2.34
C LEU A 9 4.45 -0.14 -3.38
N GLY A 10 3.72 0.13 -4.45
CA GLY A 10 3.25 -0.87 -5.40
C GLY A 10 1.86 -1.35 -5.00
N ALA A 11 0.90 -1.34 -5.93
CA ALA A 11 -0.49 -1.70 -5.66
C ALA A 11 -0.89 -3.06 -6.24
N SER A 12 -0.63 -3.29 -7.53
CA SER A 12 -1.12 -4.46 -8.27
C SER A 12 -0.14 -5.62 -8.38
N GLY A 13 1.14 -5.42 -8.06
CA GLY A 13 2.16 -6.48 -8.17
C GLY A 13 1.93 -7.63 -7.18
N LEU A 14 2.34 -8.86 -7.55
CA LEU A 14 2.16 -10.06 -6.72
C LEU A 14 2.73 -9.92 -5.29
N VAL A 15 3.90 -9.29 -5.15
CA VAL A 15 4.52 -9.03 -3.83
C VAL A 15 3.65 -8.09 -3.00
N SER A 16 3.11 -7.03 -3.62
CA SER A 16 2.21 -6.09 -2.95
C SER A 16 0.92 -6.78 -2.53
N GLN A 17 0.27 -7.55 -3.41
CA GLN A 17 -0.96 -8.27 -3.09
C GLN A 17 -0.74 -9.27 -1.95
N ARG A 18 0.40 -9.98 -1.94
CA ARG A 18 0.75 -10.88 -0.84
C ARG A 18 0.95 -10.11 0.47
N MET A 19 1.57 -8.94 0.42
CA MET A 19 1.72 -8.06 1.59
C MET A 19 0.36 -7.56 2.09
N GLN A 20 -0.52 -7.10 1.20
CA GLN A 20 -1.89 -6.69 1.52
C GLN A 20 -2.65 -7.84 2.22
N GLN A 21 -2.55 -9.06 1.70
CA GLN A 21 -3.16 -10.25 2.32
C GLN A 21 -2.65 -10.48 3.75
N ARG A 22 -1.34 -10.33 3.99
CA ARG A 22 -0.75 -10.51 5.33
C ARG A 22 -1.13 -9.38 6.30
N LEU A 23 -1.30 -8.16 5.79
CA LEU A 23 -1.62 -6.98 6.59
C LEU A 23 -3.11 -6.84 6.91
N ALA A 24 -4.00 -7.40 6.08
CA ALA A 24 -5.45 -7.26 6.17
C ALA A 24 -6.03 -7.47 7.59
N MET A 25 -5.51 -8.45 8.33
CA MET A 25 -5.92 -8.73 9.71
C MET A 25 -4.72 -8.85 10.65
N HIS A 26 -3.68 -8.06 10.43
CA HIS A 26 -2.46 -8.15 11.24
C HIS A 26 -2.71 -7.64 12.67
N PRO A 27 -2.21 -8.34 13.72
CA PRO A 27 -2.46 -7.93 15.11
C PRO A 27 -1.82 -6.59 15.47
N TRP A 28 -0.74 -6.21 14.78
CA TRP A 28 0.06 -5.02 15.10
C TRP A 28 -0.01 -3.92 14.06
N PHE A 29 -0.38 -4.24 12.82
CA PHE A 29 -0.30 -3.31 11.70
C PHE A 29 -1.68 -3.05 11.13
N GLU A 30 -1.89 -1.82 10.68
CA GLU A 30 -3.09 -1.39 9.98
C GLU A 30 -2.68 -0.73 8.67
N LEU A 31 -3.14 -1.29 7.56
CA LEU A 31 -2.87 -0.75 6.24
C LEU A 31 -3.75 0.47 6.01
N VAL A 32 -3.15 1.66 5.92
CA VAL A 32 -3.90 2.93 5.77
C VAL A 32 -3.65 3.63 4.44
N ALA A 33 -2.64 3.20 3.69
CA ALA A 33 -2.29 3.78 2.40
C ALA A 33 -1.63 2.75 1.47
N VAL A 34 -1.92 2.86 0.19
CA VAL A 34 -1.23 2.13 -0.88
C VAL A 34 -0.89 3.13 -1.98
N ALA A 35 0.37 3.15 -2.41
CA ALA A 35 0.83 3.98 -3.51
C ALA A 35 1.18 3.11 -4.72
N GLY A 36 0.87 3.57 -5.92
CA GLY A 36 1.11 2.82 -7.15
C GLY A 36 0.89 3.66 -8.41
N GLN A 37 0.98 3.03 -9.57
CA GLN A 37 0.75 3.70 -10.86
C GLN A 37 -0.74 3.92 -11.16
N SER A 38 -1.63 3.15 -10.51
CA SER A 38 -3.08 3.22 -10.69
C SER A 38 -3.73 4.29 -9.79
N GLN A 39 -3.20 5.53 -9.82
CA GLN A 39 -3.67 6.62 -8.97
C GLN A 39 -5.19 6.83 -9.08
N GLY A 40 -5.84 7.04 -7.94
CA GLY A 40 -7.25 7.43 -7.86
C GLY A 40 -8.24 6.26 -7.98
N THR A 41 -7.78 5.09 -8.43
CA THR A 41 -8.55 3.84 -8.38
C THR A 41 -8.68 3.36 -6.93
N ASN A 42 -9.83 2.78 -6.57
CA ASN A 42 -9.96 2.14 -5.27
C ASN A 42 -9.12 0.86 -5.23
N LEU A 43 -8.54 0.54 -4.08
CA LEU A 43 -7.75 -0.67 -3.90
C LEU A 43 -8.58 -1.94 -4.20
N ALA A 44 -9.87 -1.92 -3.85
CA ALA A 44 -10.81 -3.00 -4.15
C ALA A 44 -11.04 -3.21 -5.65
N ASP A 45 -10.79 -2.21 -6.50
CA ASP A 45 -11.01 -2.31 -7.95
C ASP A 45 -9.78 -2.84 -8.71
N ILE A 46 -8.64 -3.02 -8.03
CA ILE A 46 -7.44 -3.59 -8.64
C ILE A 46 -7.68 -5.05 -8.98
N GLU A 47 -7.07 -5.56 -10.05
CA GLU A 47 -7.17 -6.99 -10.36
C GLU A 47 -6.40 -7.83 -9.33
N TRP A 48 -7.01 -8.90 -8.81
CA TRP A 48 -6.39 -9.80 -7.83
C TRP A 48 -5.83 -11.04 -8.51
N HIS A 49 -4.52 -11.28 -8.34
CA HIS A 49 -3.77 -12.30 -9.07
C HIS A 49 -3.27 -13.45 -8.20
N LEU A 50 -3.53 -13.43 -6.89
CA LEU A 50 -3.20 -14.56 -6.02
C LEU A 50 -4.25 -15.67 -6.16
N ASP A 51 -3.82 -16.92 -5.99
CA ASP A 51 -4.70 -18.09 -6.02
C ASP A 51 -5.74 -18.04 -4.89
N GLU A 52 -5.35 -17.48 -3.74
CA GLU A 52 -6.26 -17.31 -2.61
C GLU A 52 -7.16 -16.08 -2.81
N PRO A 53 -8.42 -16.10 -2.34
CA PRO A 53 -9.32 -14.96 -2.47
C PRO A 53 -8.77 -13.74 -1.76
N ARG A 54 -9.15 -12.56 -2.26
CA ARG A 54 -8.85 -11.31 -1.58
C ARG A 54 -9.54 -11.28 -0.21
N PRO A 55 -8.86 -10.81 0.85
CA PRO A 55 -9.48 -10.57 2.14
C PRO A 55 -10.66 -9.58 2.07
N GLU A 56 -11.80 -9.92 2.69
CA GLU A 56 -13.02 -9.10 2.68
C GLU A 56 -12.80 -7.66 3.15
N VAL A 57 -11.96 -7.46 4.16
CA VAL A 57 -11.62 -6.12 4.70
C VAL A 57 -10.95 -5.21 3.67
N LEU A 58 -10.29 -5.78 2.66
CA LEU A 58 -9.69 -5.02 1.55
C LEU A 58 -10.71 -4.72 0.46
N ASP A 59 -11.67 -5.62 0.22
CA ASP A 59 -12.79 -5.37 -0.70
C ASP A 59 -13.73 -4.28 -0.18
N SER A 60 -13.94 -4.22 1.13
CA SER A 60 -14.71 -3.15 1.77
C SER A 60 -13.90 -1.89 2.08
N SER A 61 -12.64 -1.81 1.62
CA SER A 61 -11.74 -0.69 1.92
C SER A 61 -12.01 0.51 1.03
N GLU A 62 -12.05 1.71 1.62
CA GLU A 62 -12.12 2.98 0.89
C GLU A 62 -10.73 3.54 0.53
N ILE A 63 -9.67 2.73 0.64
CA ILE A 63 -8.31 3.16 0.29
C ILE A 63 -8.24 3.42 -1.22
N LYS A 64 -8.00 4.68 -1.57
CA LYS A 64 -7.61 5.07 -2.93
C LYS A 64 -6.11 4.99 -3.10
N ILE A 65 -5.69 4.54 -4.27
CA ILE A 65 -4.27 4.45 -4.60
C ILE A 65 -3.70 5.85 -4.78
N LEU A 66 -2.64 6.13 -4.02
CA LEU A 66 -1.84 7.34 -4.13
C LEU A 66 -0.92 7.22 -5.36
N ASP A 67 -0.59 8.35 -5.99
CA ASP A 67 0.42 8.34 -7.05
C ASP A 67 1.81 8.13 -6.43
N ILE A 68 2.48 7.09 -6.90
CA ILE A 68 3.83 6.74 -6.47
C ILE A 68 4.89 7.77 -6.92
N ASN A 69 4.60 8.56 -7.96
CA ASN A 69 5.52 9.57 -8.48
C ASN A 69 5.19 10.99 -7.98
N ASP A 70 4.20 11.14 -7.10
CA ASP A 70 3.89 12.44 -6.50
C ASP A 70 5.02 12.88 -5.57
N GLY A 71 5.57 14.07 -5.81
CA GLY A 71 6.62 14.65 -4.97
C GLY A 71 6.16 14.92 -3.53
N ASN A 72 4.85 14.96 -3.26
CA ASN A 72 4.29 15.13 -1.93
C ASN A 72 3.95 13.81 -1.22
N LEU A 73 4.27 12.65 -1.82
CA LEU A 73 3.91 11.34 -1.27
C LEU A 73 4.39 11.17 0.19
N ALA A 74 5.62 11.58 0.52
CA ALA A 74 6.16 11.46 1.86
C ALA A 74 5.36 12.28 2.89
N GLU A 75 4.98 13.51 2.54
CA GLU A 75 4.16 14.37 3.41
C GLU A 75 2.74 13.80 3.56
N GLU A 76 2.15 13.27 2.49
CA GLU A 76 0.84 12.61 2.54
C GLU A 76 0.85 11.38 3.48
N LEU A 77 1.92 10.57 3.44
CA LEU A 77 2.06 9.43 4.34
C LEU A 77 2.26 9.86 5.80
N LYS A 78 3.05 10.91 6.04
CA LYS A 78 3.22 11.51 7.39
C LYS A 78 1.90 12.06 7.93
N ASN A 79 1.11 12.74 7.09
CA ASN A 79 -0.20 13.26 7.46
C ASN A 79 -1.18 12.15 7.88
N ARG A 80 -1.02 10.95 7.31
CA ARG A 80 -1.76 9.73 7.69
C ARG A 80 -1.17 8.99 8.89
N ASN A 81 -0.15 9.57 9.52
CA ASN A 81 0.58 9.01 10.66
C ASN A 81 1.19 7.63 10.36
N VAL A 82 1.63 7.40 9.12
CA VAL A 82 2.29 6.17 8.70
C VAL A 82 3.66 6.09 9.37
N ALA A 83 3.91 5.00 10.09
CA ALA A 83 5.17 4.79 10.80
C ALA A 83 6.13 3.85 10.07
N ALA A 84 5.62 3.03 9.15
CA ALA A 84 6.44 2.14 8.33
C ALA A 84 5.86 1.99 6.92
N VAL A 85 6.75 1.86 5.94
CA VAL A 85 6.40 1.70 4.53
C VAL A 85 7.02 0.40 4.02
N PHE A 86 6.21 -0.47 3.44
CA PHE A 86 6.65 -1.69 2.79
C PHE A 86 6.80 -1.46 1.29
N SER A 87 8.03 -1.48 0.77
CA SER A 87 8.27 -1.34 -0.65
C SER A 87 8.19 -2.68 -1.38
N ALA A 88 7.30 -2.75 -2.38
CA ALA A 88 7.19 -3.84 -3.33
C ALA A 88 7.49 -3.36 -4.76
N LEU A 89 8.34 -2.34 -4.89
CA LEU A 89 8.75 -1.76 -6.17
C LEU A 89 9.90 -2.54 -6.81
N PRO A 90 10.02 -2.53 -8.15
CA PRO A 90 11.23 -2.97 -8.83
C PRO A 90 12.44 -2.10 -8.43
N SER A 91 13.65 -2.66 -8.51
CA SER A 91 14.87 -2.01 -7.97
C SER A 91 15.15 -0.61 -8.54
N GLU A 92 14.85 -0.37 -9.83
CA GLU A 92 15.12 0.92 -10.45
C GLU A 92 14.21 2.05 -9.91
N PRO A 93 12.86 1.96 -9.97
CA PRO A 93 12.00 2.96 -9.35
C PRO A 93 12.17 3.03 -7.83
N ALA A 94 12.40 1.89 -7.15
CA ALA A 94 12.68 1.84 -5.72
C ALA A 94 13.81 2.80 -5.31
N SER A 95 14.95 2.75 -6.03
CA SER A 95 16.12 3.58 -5.72
C SER A 95 15.84 5.09 -5.67
N ARG A 96 14.88 5.57 -6.47
CA ARG A 96 14.49 6.97 -6.54
C ARG A 96 13.40 7.33 -5.54
N ILE A 97 12.40 6.46 -5.37
CA ILE A 97 11.24 6.74 -4.54
C ILE A 97 11.56 6.55 -3.06
N GLU A 98 12.25 5.47 -2.70
CA GLU A 98 12.59 5.15 -1.31
C GLU A 98 13.55 6.17 -0.69
N ALA A 99 14.42 6.79 -1.48
CA ALA A 99 15.35 7.81 -1.01
C ALA A 99 14.68 9.13 -0.60
N ASN A 100 13.43 9.36 -1.02
CA ASN A 100 12.68 10.59 -0.78
C ASN A 100 11.56 10.42 0.28
N LEU A 101 11.49 9.26 0.94
CA LEU A 101 10.45 8.89 1.92
C LEU A 101 10.87 9.13 3.37
#